data_AF-A0A3N4IAW6-F1
#
_entry.id   AF-A0A3N4IAW6-F1
#
_cell.length_a   1.000
_cell.length_b   1.000
_cell.length_c   1.000
_cell.angle_alpha   90.00
_cell.angle_beta   90.00
_cell.angle_gamma   90.00
#
_symmetry.space_group_name_H-M   'P 1'
#
loop_
_entity.id
_entity.type
_entity.pdbx_description
1 polymer ?
#
loop_
_entity_poly.entity_id
_entity_poly.type
_entity_poly.pdbx_seq_one_letter_code
_entity_poly.pdbx_strand_id
1 'polypeptide(L)'
;PKPFKNPNWKPKKERVKTLKQILSDEARAEAEAAAARQERGEPEPEFPWDESTREMYKKLGLHLPKRYPTWNDLEAGPSLHPERAGKWCDVTGLPAKYTDPKTGLRYYDSEVYAYIRGMTKEQVEGYLALRGANVVLK
;
A
#
# COMPACT_ATOMS: atom_id res chain seq x y z
N PRO A 1 21.43 -24.16 -30.16
CA PRO A 1 20.45 -23.09 -30.44
C PRO A 1 19.02 -23.61 -30.27
N LYS A 2 18.12 -22.86 -29.61
CA LYS A 2 16.73 -23.29 -29.41
C LYS A 2 15.95 -23.09 -30.73
N PRO A 3 15.46 -24.15 -31.41
CA PRO A 3 14.93 -24.06 -32.78
C PRO A 3 13.59 -23.29 -32.87
N PHE A 4 12.92 -23.08 -31.74
CA PHE A 4 11.62 -22.42 -31.64
C PHE A 4 11.70 -20.96 -31.19
N LYS A 5 12.89 -20.41 -30.91
CA LYS A 5 13.05 -19.01 -30.47
C LYS A 5 13.55 -18.16 -31.62
N ASN A 6 12.87 -17.04 -31.87
CA ASN A 6 13.30 -16.07 -32.86
C ASN A 6 14.67 -15.46 -32.46
N PRO A 7 15.73 -15.63 -33.27
CA PRO A 7 17.07 -15.12 -32.97
C PRO A 7 17.17 -13.59 -33.06
N ASN A 8 16.25 -12.92 -33.75
CA ASN A 8 16.24 -11.46 -33.91
C ASN A 8 15.53 -10.74 -32.76
N TRP A 9 14.80 -11.46 -31.90
CA TRP A 9 14.09 -10.85 -30.79
C TRP A 9 15.06 -10.43 -29.68
N LYS A 10 15.03 -9.13 -29.32
CA LYS A 10 15.79 -8.58 -28.20
C LYS A 10 14.83 -8.13 -27.10
N PRO A 11 15.02 -8.55 -25.84
CA PRO A 11 14.18 -8.10 -24.75
C PRO A 11 14.32 -6.59 -24.52
N LYS A 12 13.22 -5.93 -24.14
CA LYS A 12 13.29 -4.55 -23.63
C LYS A 12 14.09 -4.53 -22.32
N LYS A 13 14.86 -3.44 -22.11
CA LYS A 13 15.68 -3.25 -20.91
C LYS A 13 14.82 -3.14 -19.65
N GLU A 14 13.66 -2.49 -19.75
CA GLU A 14 12.73 -2.24 -18.64
C GLU A 14 11.53 -3.18 -18.73
N ARG A 15 11.71 -4.42 -18.26
CA ARG A 15 10.63 -5.42 -18.18
C ARG A 15 10.12 -5.64 -16.76
N VAL A 16 10.95 -5.35 -15.76
CA VAL A 16 10.61 -5.55 -14.36
C VAL A 16 10.33 -4.17 -13.78
N LYS A 17 9.05 -3.84 -13.62
CA LYS A 17 8.56 -2.61 -13.02
C LYS A 17 7.88 -2.94 -11.70
N THR A 18 7.99 -2.07 -10.70
CA THR A 18 7.16 -2.19 -9.49
C THR A 18 5.72 -1.82 -9.81
N LEU A 19 4.76 -2.31 -9.02
CA LEU A 19 3.35 -1.95 -9.20
C LEU A 19 3.15 -0.42 -9.20
N LYS A 20 3.89 0.29 -8.33
CA LYS A 20 3.90 1.76 -8.29
C LYS A 20 4.35 2.40 -9.60
N GLN A 21 5.39 1.86 -10.23
CA GLN A 21 5.89 2.35 -11.52
C GLN A 21 4.90 2.08 -12.66
N ILE A 22 4.26 0.91 -12.66
CA ILE A 22 3.26 0.56 -13.68
C ILE A 22 2.08 1.54 -13.60
N LEU A 23 1.51 1.72 -12.40
CA LEU A 23 0.37 2.61 -12.20
C LEU A 23 0.72 4.09 -12.43
N SER A 24 1.96 4.51 -12.13
CA SER A 24 2.39 5.88 -12.45
C SER A 24 2.52 6.12 -13.95
N ASP A 25 2.98 5.12 -14.70
CA ASP A 25 3.11 5.21 -16.15
C ASP A 25 1.73 5.24 -16.82
N GLU A 26 0.78 4.44 -16.33
CA GLU A 26 -0.62 4.43 -16.79
C GLU A 26 -1.30 5.78 -16.53
N ALA A 27 -1.20 6.29 -15.29
CA ALA A 27 -1.76 7.59 -14.94
C ALA A 27 -1.20 8.75 -15.79
N ARG A 28 0.10 8.69 -16.13
CA ARG A 28 0.71 9.69 -17.03
C ARG A 28 0.21 9.55 -18.47
N ALA A 29 0.15 8.32 -18.99
CA ALA A 29 -0.35 8.08 -20.34
C ALA A 29 -1.82 8.52 -20.49
N GLU A 30 -2.64 8.33 -19.45
CA GLU A 30 -4.01 8.84 -19.40
C GLU A 30 -4.09 10.36 -19.40
N ALA A 31 -3.26 11.04 -18.59
CA ALA A 31 -3.23 12.49 -18.55
C ALA A 31 -2.84 13.08 -19.92
N GLU A 32 -1.84 12.48 -20.58
CA GLU A 32 -1.43 12.86 -21.94
C GLU A 32 -2.54 12.59 -22.96
N ALA A 33 -3.21 11.44 -22.89
CA ALA A 33 -4.34 11.11 -23.76
C ALA A 33 -5.56 12.02 -23.53
N ALA A 34 -5.85 12.39 -22.28
CA ALA A 34 -6.93 13.29 -21.90
C ALA A 34 -6.67 14.71 -22.41
N ALA A 35 -5.44 15.22 -22.25
CA ALA A 35 -5.05 16.51 -22.80
C ALA A 35 -5.21 16.55 -24.34
N ALA A 36 -4.75 15.51 -25.02
CA ALA A 36 -4.89 15.41 -26.48
C ALA A 36 -6.36 15.31 -26.95
N ARG A 37 -7.25 14.69 -26.16
CA ARG A 37 -8.70 14.65 -26.45
C ARG A 37 -9.37 16.01 -26.24
N GLN A 38 -8.98 16.74 -25.19
CA GLN A 38 -9.48 18.07 -24.90
C GLN A 38 -9.13 19.04 -26.04
N GLU A 39 -7.93 18.95 -26.59
CA GLU A 39 -7.53 19.73 -27.77
C GLU A 39 -8.36 19.40 -29.02
N ARG A 40 -8.79 18.14 -29.19
CA ARG A 40 -9.65 17.70 -30.31
C ARG A 40 -11.15 17.92 -30.07
N GLY A 41 -11.57 18.38 -28.89
CA GLY A 41 -12.97 18.53 -28.53
C GLY A 41 -13.75 17.20 -28.48
N GLU A 42 -13.06 16.08 -28.30
CA GLU A 42 -13.68 14.75 -28.20
C GLU A 42 -14.29 14.54 -26.80
N PRO A 43 -15.45 13.88 -26.69
CA PRO A 43 -16.01 13.52 -25.38
C PRO A 43 -15.10 12.53 -24.65
N GLU A 44 -15.08 12.58 -23.32
CA GLU A 44 -14.37 11.56 -22.53
C GLU A 44 -14.89 10.16 -22.84
N PRO A 45 -14.01 9.16 -22.99
CA PRO A 45 -14.45 7.79 -23.21
C PRO A 45 -15.24 7.30 -21.99
N GLU A 46 -16.41 6.69 -22.24
CA GLU A 46 -17.03 5.86 -21.22
C GLU A 46 -16.07 4.71 -20.91
N PHE A 47 -15.67 4.64 -19.65
CA PHE A 47 -14.80 3.59 -19.15
C PHE A 47 -15.44 2.21 -19.39
N PRO A 48 -14.70 1.18 -19.84
CA PRO A 48 -15.25 -0.10 -20.27
C PRO A 48 -15.63 -0.99 -19.07
N TRP A 49 -16.42 -0.46 -18.14
CA TRP A 49 -17.10 -1.24 -17.12
C TRP A 49 -18.19 -2.06 -17.79
N ASP A 50 -18.10 -3.39 -17.66
CA ASP A 50 -19.16 -4.30 -18.04
C ASP A 50 -20.45 -4.03 -17.26
N GLU A 51 -21.56 -4.55 -17.76
CA GLU A 51 -22.88 -4.24 -17.18
C GLU A 51 -22.99 -4.71 -15.71
N SER A 52 -22.29 -5.78 -15.34
CA SER A 52 -22.29 -6.29 -13.97
C SER A 52 -21.54 -5.38 -12.99
N THR A 53 -20.42 -4.77 -13.39
CA THR A 53 -19.71 -3.80 -12.55
C THR A 53 -20.50 -2.51 -12.40
N ARG A 54 -21.17 -2.04 -13.46
CA ARG A 54 -22.09 -0.89 -13.37
C ARG A 54 -23.20 -1.15 -12.35
N GLU A 55 -23.79 -2.34 -12.36
CA GLU A 55 -24.84 -2.74 -11.42
C GLU A 55 -24.32 -2.85 -9.98
N MET A 56 -23.11 -3.41 -9.77
CA MET A 56 -22.46 -3.50 -8.47
C MET A 56 -22.27 -2.12 -7.83
N TYR A 57 -21.69 -1.17 -8.57
CA TYR A 57 -21.46 0.19 -8.06
C TYR A 57 -22.78 0.91 -7.75
N LYS A 58 -23.79 0.77 -8.61
CA LYS A 58 -25.14 1.30 -8.36
C LYS A 58 -25.77 0.74 -7.09
N LYS A 59 -25.64 -0.57 -6.86
CA LYS A 59 -26.15 -1.25 -5.66
C LYS A 59 -25.44 -0.81 -4.38
N LEU A 60 -24.14 -0.52 -4.46
CA LEU A 60 -23.35 0.01 -3.35
C LEU A 60 -23.56 1.51 -3.12
N GLY A 61 -24.33 2.20 -3.96
CA GLY A 61 -24.51 3.66 -3.89
C GLY A 61 -23.23 4.43 -4.23
N LEU A 62 -22.28 3.79 -4.91
CA LEU A 62 -20.99 4.39 -5.29
C LEU A 62 -21.05 4.89 -6.73
N HIS A 63 -20.47 6.06 -6.99
CA HIS A 63 -20.22 6.51 -8.35
C HIS A 63 -19.18 5.61 -9.03
N LEU A 64 -19.39 5.32 -10.32
CA LEU A 64 -18.38 4.65 -11.13
C LEU A 64 -17.18 5.59 -11.35
N PRO A 65 -15.95 5.14 -11.08
CA PRO A 65 -14.77 5.95 -11.33
C PRO A 65 -14.58 6.15 -12.84
N LYS A 66 -14.30 7.39 -13.23
CA LYS A 66 -14.05 7.81 -14.62
C LYS A 66 -12.57 7.72 -15.04
N ARG A 67 -11.69 7.32 -14.13
CA ARG A 67 -10.24 7.18 -14.33
C ARG A 67 -9.75 5.82 -13.82
N TYR A 68 -8.59 5.37 -14.27
CA TYR A 68 -7.96 4.17 -13.72
C TYR A 68 -7.49 4.43 -12.27
N PRO A 69 -7.44 3.38 -11.42
CA PRO A 69 -6.98 3.53 -10.05
C PRO A 69 -5.51 3.93 -10.00
N THR A 70 -5.20 4.99 -9.26
CA THR A 70 -3.82 5.40 -8.98
C THR A 70 -3.25 4.63 -7.80
N TRP A 71 -1.93 4.69 -7.59
CA TRP A 71 -1.27 4.02 -6.46
C TRP A 71 -1.95 4.32 -5.11
N ASN A 72 -2.35 5.57 -4.88
CA ASN A 72 -3.00 5.99 -3.63
C ASN A 72 -4.44 5.46 -3.49
N ASP A 73 -5.09 5.09 -4.59
CA ASP A 73 -6.47 4.56 -4.57
C ASP A 73 -6.49 3.08 -4.14
N LEU A 74 -5.36 2.37 -4.27
CA LEU A 74 -5.22 0.97 -3.86
C LEU A 74 -4.83 0.81 -2.40
N GLU A 75 -4.23 1.84 -1.80
CA GLU A 75 -3.90 1.81 -0.39
C GLU A 75 -5.19 1.90 0.43
N ALA A 76 -5.42 0.89 1.27
CA ALA A 76 -6.57 0.90 2.16
C ALA A 76 -6.50 2.10 3.10
N GLY A 77 -7.62 2.81 3.23
CA GLY A 77 -7.74 3.90 4.20
C GLY A 77 -7.46 3.41 5.64
N PRO A 78 -7.08 4.33 6.55
CA PRO A 78 -6.82 3.96 7.93
C PRO A 78 -8.10 3.41 8.58
N SER A 79 -7.95 2.40 9.44
CA SER A 79 -9.09 1.90 10.20
C SER A 79 -9.55 2.92 11.24
N LEU A 80 -10.85 3.23 11.26
CA LEU A 80 -11.46 4.10 12.28
C LEU A 80 -11.98 3.32 13.51
N HIS A 81 -11.85 1.99 13.52
CA HIS A 81 -12.44 1.15 14.57
C HIS A 81 -11.59 1.18 15.85
N PRO A 82 -12.15 1.60 17.01
CA PRO A 82 -11.38 1.78 18.24
C PRO A 82 -10.81 0.46 18.80
N GLU A 83 -11.47 -0.67 18.56
CA GLU A 83 -10.96 -1.98 19.02
C GLU A 83 -9.67 -2.42 18.31
N ARG A 84 -9.46 -1.99 17.05
CA ARG A 84 -8.18 -2.20 16.35
C ARG A 84 -7.10 -1.24 16.85
N ALA A 85 -7.47 -0.18 17.55
CA ALA A 85 -6.56 0.75 18.21
C ALA A 85 -6.10 0.26 19.60
N GLY A 86 -6.55 -0.93 20.04
CA GLY A 86 -6.07 -1.57 21.26
C GLY A 86 -4.54 -1.67 21.29
N LYS A 87 -3.93 -1.28 22.41
CA LYS A 87 -2.49 -1.41 22.60
C LYS A 87 -2.18 -2.84 23.03
N TRP A 88 -1.45 -3.56 22.20
CA TRP A 88 -0.94 -4.89 22.51
C TRP A 88 0.53 -4.80 22.90
N CYS A 89 0.97 -5.70 23.78
CA CYS A 89 2.35 -5.84 24.21
C CYS A 89 3.18 -6.35 23.03
N ASP A 90 4.27 -5.67 22.71
CA ASP A 90 5.08 -6.02 21.54
C ASP A 90 5.89 -7.32 21.76
N VAL A 91 6.06 -7.73 23.03
CA VAL A 91 6.81 -8.95 23.41
C VAL A 91 5.90 -10.15 23.58
N THR A 92 4.78 -10.00 24.31
CA THR A 92 3.94 -11.13 24.73
C THR A 92 2.60 -11.22 24.01
N GLY A 93 2.17 -10.17 23.31
CA GLY A 93 0.85 -10.12 22.66
C GLY A 93 -0.34 -9.89 23.61
N LEU A 94 -0.12 -9.79 24.92
CA LEU A 94 -1.15 -9.45 25.91
C LEU A 94 -1.60 -7.98 25.80
N PRO A 95 -2.80 -7.59 26.29
CA PRO A 95 -3.27 -6.21 26.23
C PRO A 95 -2.38 -5.26 27.06
N ALA A 96 -1.58 -4.42 26.41
CA ALA A 96 -0.62 -3.54 27.06
C ALA A 96 -1.26 -2.24 27.55
N LYS A 97 -1.08 -1.96 28.85
CA LYS A 97 -1.53 -0.71 29.47
C LYS A 97 -0.50 0.42 29.36
N TYR A 98 0.78 0.08 29.23
CA TYR A 98 1.89 1.03 29.33
C TYR A 98 2.77 1.03 28.09
N THR A 99 3.53 2.12 27.92
CA THR A 99 4.49 2.29 26.82
C THR A 99 5.75 2.93 27.37
N ASP A 100 6.90 2.34 27.07
CA ASP A 100 8.19 2.88 27.51
C ASP A 100 8.54 4.13 26.68
N PRO A 101 8.76 5.30 27.30
CA PRO A 101 9.11 6.52 26.57
C PRO A 101 10.49 6.46 25.89
N LYS A 102 11.39 5.57 26.35
CA LYS A 102 12.74 5.46 25.77
C LYS A 102 12.76 4.62 24.50
N THR A 103 12.09 3.48 24.51
CA THR A 103 12.09 2.52 23.39
C THR A 103 10.84 2.63 22.51
N GLY A 104 9.74 3.20 23.01
CA GLY A 104 8.45 3.21 22.32
C GLY A 104 7.75 1.84 22.32
N LEU A 105 8.29 0.84 23.02
CA LEU A 105 7.68 -0.49 23.16
C LEU A 105 6.52 -0.47 24.16
N ARG A 106 5.48 -1.24 23.86
CA ARG A 106 4.30 -1.45 24.68
C ARG A 106 4.50 -2.69 25.54
N TYR A 107 4.16 -2.60 26.83
CA TYR A 107 4.37 -3.70 27.78
C TYR A 107 3.16 -3.92 28.71
N TYR A 108 3.05 -5.14 29.23
CA TYR A 108 1.94 -5.57 30.09
C TYR A 108 2.24 -5.33 31.58
N ASP A 109 3.35 -5.87 32.07
CA ASP A 109 3.73 -5.93 33.48
C ASP A 109 5.17 -5.42 33.72
N SER A 110 5.60 -5.43 34.99
CA SER A 110 6.95 -5.02 35.37
C SER A 110 8.04 -5.98 34.90
N GLU A 111 7.73 -7.27 34.72
CA GLU A 111 8.69 -8.29 34.28
C GLU A 111 9.09 -8.06 32.81
N VAL A 112 8.11 -7.82 31.94
CA VAL A 112 8.36 -7.45 30.54
C VAL A 112 9.12 -6.12 30.46
N TYR A 113 8.81 -5.16 31.34
CA TYR A 113 9.57 -3.91 31.39
C TYR A 113 11.05 -4.13 31.77
N ALA A 114 11.33 -4.98 32.76
CA ALA A 114 12.69 -5.33 33.14
C ALA A 114 13.45 -6.00 31.99
N TYR A 115 12.77 -6.87 31.23
CA TYR A 115 13.32 -7.49 30.02
C TYR A 115 13.64 -6.44 28.93
N ILE A 116 12.72 -5.51 28.65
CA ILE A 116 12.91 -4.42 27.67
C ILE A 116 14.13 -3.55 28.02
N ARG A 117 14.38 -3.30 29.30
CA ARG A 117 15.51 -2.49 29.76
C ARG A 117 16.88 -3.10 29.45
N GLY A 118 16.95 -4.42 29.25
CA GLY A 118 18.16 -5.14 28.85
C GLY A 118 18.32 -5.32 27.34
N MET A 119 17.34 -4.91 26.53
CA MET A 119 17.39 -5.10 25.08
C MET A 119 18.39 -4.16 24.40
N THR A 120 18.99 -4.65 23.32
CA THR A 120 19.77 -3.85 22.39
C THR A 120 18.85 -3.00 21.49
N LYS A 121 19.39 -1.91 20.93
CA LYS A 121 18.63 -1.05 20.01
C LYS A 121 18.11 -1.81 18.79
N GLU A 122 18.89 -2.74 18.25
CA GLU A 122 18.51 -3.56 17.10
C GLU A 122 17.31 -4.47 17.40
N GLN A 123 17.26 -5.06 18.60
CA GLN A 123 16.10 -5.83 19.05
C GLN A 123 14.85 -4.95 19.17
N VAL A 124 15.00 -3.76 19.77
CA VAL A 124 13.89 -2.79 19.89
C VAL A 124 13.36 -2.38 18.51
N GLU A 125 14.26 -2.04 17.59
CA GLU A 125 13.91 -1.69 16.21
C GLU A 125 13.22 -2.85 15.49
N GLY A 126 13.66 -4.09 15.72
CA GLY A 126 13.00 -5.30 15.21
C GLY A 126 11.56 -5.45 15.70
N TYR A 127 11.31 -5.28 17.00
CA TYR A 127 9.95 -5.31 17.56
C TYR A 127 9.08 -4.15 17.02
N LEU A 128 9.65 -2.94 16.90
CA LEU A 128 8.94 -1.80 16.32
C LEU A 128 8.62 -2.01 14.84
N ALA A 129 9.52 -2.66 14.07
CA ALA A 129 9.31 -2.96 12.66
C ALA A 129 8.18 -3.98 12.46
N LEU A 130 8.07 -5.00 13.32
CA LEU A 130 6.95 -5.95 13.30
C LEU A 130 5.61 -5.25 13.55
N ARG A 131 5.57 -4.23 14.43
CA ARG A 131 4.39 -3.39 14.63
C ARG A 131 4.14 -2.40 13.48
N GLY A 132 5.14 -2.14 12.64
CA GLY A 132 5.11 -1.07 11.62
C GLY A 132 5.30 0.34 12.21
N ALA A 133 5.94 0.46 13.37
CA ALA A 133 6.20 1.72 14.08
C ALA A 133 7.69 2.10 14.09
N ASN A 134 8.55 1.44 13.28
CA ASN A 134 9.94 1.83 13.18
C ASN A 134 10.08 3.12 12.37
N VAL A 135 11.03 3.97 12.77
CA VAL A 135 11.34 5.20 12.04
C VAL A 135 12.63 4.94 11.28
N VAL A 136 12.52 4.65 9.98
CA VAL A 136 13.68 4.60 9.09
C VAL A 136 13.98 6.03 8.65
N LEU A 137 15.00 6.64 9.26
CA LEU A 137 15.55 7.90 8.77
C LEU A 137 16.22 7.63 7.42
N LYS A 138 15.88 8.44 6.42
CA LYS A 138 16.35 8.31 5.03
C LYS A 138 17.16 9.53 4.62
#